data_AF-A0A3P7DHR5-F1
#
_entry.id   AF-A0A3P7DHR5-F1
#
_cell.length_a   1.000
_cell.length_b   1.000
_cell.length_c   1.000
_cell.angle_alpha   90.00
_cell.angle_beta   90.00
_cell.angle_gamma   90.00
#
_symmetry.space_group_name_H-M   'P 1'
#
loop_
_entity.id
_entity.type
_entity.pdbx_description
1 polymer ?
#
loop_
_entity_poly.entity_id
_entity_poly.type
_entity_poly.pdbx_seq_one_letter_code
_entity_poly.pdbx_strand_id
1 'polypeptide(L)'
;MTAERLRFCLSAKAPFNANSVFFVDVEKGSPITSNNMRSRICMRRMHHSMPVFDLIRSFFLPAIKNQTANLKELDPLSKKEYITALIEYGMNLDASLACVNERVKLSPCRDISQEILRSSSLAIEASHNLKQLGAIEECACRWMRQISLEIQEVDMVREESVNSGPHTEVRFWKQRTTRFSSLLKQLQAKEVKNVLLALKEAHSKTTATWTELDNRVAAIYIEAQQNAKYLQILARQCRPLYEYRIVSVNLNSIHY
;
A
#
# COMPACT_ATOMS: atom_id res chain seq x y z
N MET A 1 -5.50 -35.77 -14.60
CA MET A 1 -6.32 -34.91 -13.72
C MET A 1 -5.98 -35.25 -12.28
N THR A 2 -5.08 -34.49 -11.66
CA THR A 2 -4.70 -34.68 -10.25
C THR A 2 -5.84 -34.20 -9.36
N ALA A 3 -6.43 -35.10 -8.58
CA ALA A 3 -7.45 -34.77 -7.60
C ALA A 3 -6.90 -33.73 -6.61
N GLU A 4 -7.52 -32.55 -6.56
CA GLU A 4 -7.23 -31.56 -5.52
C GLU A 4 -7.52 -32.19 -4.15
N ARG A 5 -6.47 -32.48 -3.38
CA ARG A 5 -6.62 -32.97 -2.00
C ARG A 5 -7.21 -31.84 -1.15
N LEU A 6 -8.50 -31.95 -0.81
CA LEU A 6 -9.13 -31.11 0.19
C LEU A 6 -8.37 -31.25 1.52
N ARG A 7 -7.85 -30.14 2.04
CA ARG A 7 -7.17 -30.09 3.34
C ARG A 7 -8.07 -29.39 4.35
N PHE A 8 -8.37 -30.08 5.44
CA PHE A 8 -9.09 -29.50 6.58
C PHE A 8 -8.07 -29.07 7.64
N CYS A 9 -8.22 -27.85 8.13
CA CYS A 9 -7.38 -27.31 9.20
C CYS A 9 -8.20 -26.34 10.05
N LEU A 10 -7.76 -26.13 11.30
CA LEU A 10 -8.28 -25.05 12.14
C LEU A 10 -7.99 -23.71 11.46
N SER A 11 -8.89 -22.74 11.61
CA SER A 11 -8.75 -21.40 10.99
C SER A 11 -7.40 -20.75 11.28
N ALA A 12 -6.87 -20.91 12.50
CA ALA A 12 -5.57 -20.39 12.92
C ALA A 12 -4.37 -20.98 12.16
N LYS A 13 -4.55 -22.13 11.50
CA LYS A 13 -3.50 -22.85 10.74
C LYS A 13 -3.79 -22.87 9.24
N ALA A 14 -4.80 -22.12 8.78
CA ALA A 14 -5.20 -22.09 7.39
C ALA A 14 -4.16 -21.36 6.52
N PRO A 15 -3.69 -21.95 5.41
CA PRO A 15 -2.83 -21.26 4.46
C PRO A 15 -3.65 -20.24 3.66
N PHE A 16 -3.42 -18.95 3.89
CA PHE A 16 -4.17 -17.84 3.26
C PHE A 16 -3.85 -17.62 1.76
N ASN A 17 -2.98 -18.43 1.17
CA ASN A 17 -2.55 -18.35 -0.23
C ASN A 17 -3.32 -19.30 -1.17
N ALA A 18 -4.38 -19.96 -0.68
CA ALA A 18 -5.19 -20.89 -1.45
C ALA A 18 -6.68 -20.55 -1.36
N ASN A 19 -7.44 -20.96 -2.38
CA ASN A 19 -8.90 -20.88 -2.34
C ASN A 19 -9.42 -21.73 -1.19
N SER A 20 -10.10 -21.07 -0.25
CA SER A 20 -10.46 -21.65 1.04
C SER A 20 -11.96 -21.54 1.29
N VAL A 21 -12.51 -22.52 1.99
CA VAL A 21 -13.88 -22.46 2.51
C VAL A 21 -13.80 -22.42 4.03
N PHE A 22 -14.33 -21.35 4.62
CA PHE A 22 -14.42 -21.17 6.05
C PHE A 22 -15.80 -21.60 6.53
N PHE A 23 -15.82 -22.29 7.67
CA PHE A 23 -17.02 -22.64 8.41
C PHE A 23 -16.90 -21.98 9.79
N VAL A 24 -17.83 -21.09 10.10
CA VAL A 24 -17.88 -20.40 11.39
C VAL A 24 -19.18 -20.77 12.08
N ASP A 25 -19.06 -21.33 13.28
CA ASP A 25 -20.20 -21.55 14.17
C ASP A 25 -20.61 -20.19 14.78
N VAL A 26 -21.82 -19.72 14.44
CA VAL A 26 -22.31 -18.41 14.88
C VAL A 26 -23.11 -18.46 16.18
N GLU A 27 -23.35 -19.65 16.75
CA GLU A 27 -24.08 -19.83 18.00
C GLU A 27 -23.28 -20.68 19.00
N LYS A 28 -23.35 -20.34 20.29
CA LYS A 28 -22.70 -21.11 21.37
C LYS A 28 -23.75 -21.92 22.14
N GLY A 29 -23.37 -23.12 22.57
CA GLY A 29 -24.06 -23.82 23.67
C GLY A 29 -24.89 -25.05 23.30
N SER A 30 -25.31 -25.24 22.04
CA SER A 30 -25.99 -26.47 21.60
C SER A 30 -25.04 -27.36 20.76
N PRO A 31 -25.33 -28.65 20.54
CA PRO A 31 -24.62 -29.46 19.55
C PRO A 31 -25.02 -29.10 18.10
N ILE A 32 -24.10 -29.22 17.14
CA ILE A 32 -24.42 -29.09 15.71
C ILE A 32 -25.15 -30.36 15.27
N THR A 33 -26.33 -30.20 14.68
CA THR A 33 -27.20 -31.27 14.19
C THR A 33 -27.57 -31.00 12.73
N SER A 34 -28.06 -32.01 12.01
CA SER A 34 -28.57 -31.84 10.63
C SER A 34 -29.65 -30.76 10.52
N ASN A 35 -30.44 -30.57 11.57
CA ASN A 35 -31.56 -29.64 11.62
C ASN A 35 -31.11 -28.18 11.84
N ASN A 36 -30.04 -27.94 12.61
CA ASN A 36 -29.55 -26.59 12.91
C ASN A 36 -28.32 -26.18 12.08
N MET A 37 -27.69 -27.10 11.34
CA MET A 37 -26.45 -26.84 10.61
C MET A 37 -26.56 -25.65 9.64
N ARG A 38 -27.69 -25.51 8.92
CA ARG A 38 -27.87 -24.44 7.91
C ARG A 38 -27.99 -23.04 8.51
N SER A 39 -28.63 -22.91 9.67
CA SER A 39 -28.80 -21.62 10.36
C SER A 39 -27.59 -21.27 11.22
N ARG A 40 -26.85 -22.28 11.67
CA ARG A 40 -25.76 -22.13 12.64
C ARG A 40 -24.36 -22.03 12.03
N ILE A 41 -24.13 -22.68 10.89
CA ILE A 41 -22.82 -22.67 10.25
C ILE A 41 -22.82 -21.63 9.13
N CYS A 42 -22.09 -20.54 9.35
CA CYS A 42 -21.76 -19.59 8.30
C CYS A 42 -20.65 -20.20 7.44
N MET A 43 -21.02 -20.64 6.22
CA MET A 43 -20.07 -21.12 5.22
C MET A 43 -19.71 -20.00 4.25
N ARG A 44 -18.42 -19.71 4.08
CA ARG A 44 -17.95 -18.71 3.11
C ARG A 44 -16.75 -19.21 2.33
N ARG A 45 -16.84 -19.13 1.00
CA ARG A 45 -15.67 -19.29 0.13
C ARG A 45 -14.91 -17.96 0.09
N MET A 46 -13.63 -17.99 0.38
CA MET A 46 -12.71 -16.88 0.20
C MET A 46 -11.74 -17.21 -0.92
N HIS A 47 -11.70 -16.34 -1.91
CA HIS A 47 -10.65 -16.37 -2.91
C HIS A 47 -9.42 -15.68 -2.33
N HIS A 48 -8.25 -16.29 -2.47
CA HIS A 48 -6.98 -15.74 -1.94
C HIS A 48 -6.66 -14.35 -2.48
N SER A 49 -7.19 -13.98 -3.64
CA SER A 49 -6.99 -12.67 -4.26
C SER A 49 -8.00 -11.60 -3.82
N MET A 50 -9.01 -11.92 -3.02
CA MET A 50 -10.02 -10.94 -2.60
C MET A 50 -9.52 -10.17 -1.37
N PRO A 51 -9.26 -8.86 -1.48
CA PRO A 51 -8.88 -8.05 -0.33
C PRO A 51 -10.02 -8.05 0.71
N VAL A 52 -9.66 -8.09 1.99
CA VAL A 52 -10.62 -8.00 3.11
C VAL A 52 -11.51 -6.76 2.99
N PHE A 53 -10.94 -5.65 2.48
CA PHE A 53 -11.68 -4.43 2.22
C PHE A 53 -12.85 -4.62 1.25
N ASP A 54 -12.67 -5.34 0.14
CA ASP A 54 -13.74 -5.55 -0.83
C ASP A 54 -14.88 -6.38 -0.24
N LEU A 55 -14.56 -7.35 0.62
CA LEU A 55 -15.57 -8.11 1.35
C LEU A 55 -16.36 -7.21 2.33
N ILE A 56 -15.66 -6.34 3.08
CA ILE A 56 -16.31 -5.38 3.99
C ILE A 56 -17.21 -4.44 3.19
N ARG A 57 -16.71 -3.86 2.10
CA ARG A 57 -17.41 -2.86 1.30
C ARG A 57 -18.60 -3.43 0.54
N SER A 58 -18.45 -4.61 -0.09
CA SER A 58 -19.48 -5.18 -0.98
C SER A 58 -20.58 -5.93 -0.23
N PHE A 59 -20.28 -6.51 0.93
CA PHE A 59 -21.19 -7.40 1.63
C PHE A 59 -21.57 -6.90 3.02
N PHE A 60 -20.59 -6.70 3.90
CA PHE A 60 -20.88 -6.38 5.31
C PHE A 60 -21.43 -4.97 5.48
N LEU A 61 -20.87 -3.98 4.79
CA LEU A 61 -21.30 -2.59 4.92
C LEU A 61 -22.76 -2.37 4.49
N PRO A 62 -23.23 -2.89 3.34
CA PRO A 62 -24.65 -2.86 2.99
C PRO A 62 -25.53 -3.60 4.00
N ALA A 63 -25.11 -4.78 4.46
CA ALA A 63 -25.86 -5.58 5.43
C ALA A 63 -26.04 -4.86 6.77
N ILE A 64 -24.97 -4.27 7.31
CA ILE A 64 -24.98 -3.50 8.57
C ILE A 64 -25.82 -2.24 8.43
N LYS A 65 -25.74 -1.54 7.29
CA LYS A 65 -26.57 -0.36 7.01
C LYS A 65 -28.06 -0.73 7.01
N ASN A 66 -28.44 -1.76 6.26
CA ASN A 66 -29.83 -2.13 6.01
C ASN A 66 -30.53 -2.85 7.17
N GLN A 67 -29.79 -3.52 8.05
CA GLN A 67 -30.43 -4.22 9.17
C GLN A 67 -31.02 -3.21 10.17
N THR A 68 -32.23 -3.46 10.68
CA THR A 68 -32.97 -2.48 11.52
C THR A 68 -32.83 -2.70 13.03
N ALA A 69 -32.39 -3.87 13.46
CA ALA A 69 -32.25 -4.27 14.86
C ALA A 69 -30.98 -3.72 15.55
N ASN A 70 -30.35 -2.65 15.01
CA ASN A 70 -29.13 -2.03 15.55
C ASN A 70 -28.05 -2.99 16.10
N LEU A 71 -27.75 -4.08 15.39
CA LEU A 71 -26.79 -5.11 15.83
C LEU A 71 -27.12 -5.67 17.23
N LYS A 72 -28.43 -5.77 17.52
CA LYS A 72 -29.10 -6.18 18.76
C LYS A 72 -28.92 -5.22 19.94
N GLU A 73 -27.68 -4.85 20.24
CA GLU A 73 -27.33 -4.18 21.50
C GLU A 73 -26.93 -2.70 21.32
N LEU A 74 -26.78 -2.21 20.08
CA LEU A 74 -26.40 -0.81 19.87
C LEU A 74 -27.62 0.09 19.80
N ASP A 75 -27.49 1.32 20.29
CA ASP A 75 -28.42 2.39 19.98
C ASP A 75 -28.16 2.94 18.55
N PRO A 76 -29.09 3.74 17.97
CA PRO A 76 -28.94 4.26 16.62
C PRO A 76 -27.69 5.12 16.38
N LEU A 77 -27.25 5.89 17.39
CA LEU A 77 -26.05 6.72 17.28
C LEU A 77 -24.81 5.85 17.25
N SER A 78 -24.69 4.89 18.18
CA SER A 78 -23.58 3.93 18.20
C SER A 78 -23.50 3.10 16.92
N LYS A 79 -24.65 2.70 16.34
CA LYS A 79 -24.68 2.04 15.03
C LYS A 79 -24.11 2.94 13.92
N LYS A 80 -24.48 4.23 13.90
CA LYS A 80 -23.98 5.20 12.92
C LYS A 80 -22.47 5.38 13.05
N GLU A 81 -21.96 5.57 14.27
CA GLU A 81 -20.53 5.71 14.55
C GLU A 81 -19.75 4.45 14.14
N TYR A 82 -20.28 3.27 14.44
CA TYR A 82 -19.68 2.01 14.01
C TYR A 82 -19.60 1.89 12.47
N ILE A 83 -20.66 2.26 11.75
CA ILE A 83 -20.66 2.27 10.28
C ILE A 83 -19.60 3.23 9.74
N THR A 84 -19.49 4.43 10.32
CA THR A 84 -18.45 5.40 9.95
C THR A 84 -17.05 4.83 10.19
N ALA A 85 -16.80 4.29 11.38
CA ALA A 85 -15.51 3.68 11.72
C ALA A 85 -15.15 2.51 10.78
N LEU A 86 -16.14 1.70 10.39
CA LEU A 86 -15.94 0.59 9.45
C LEU A 86 -15.61 1.08 8.03
N ILE A 87 -16.24 2.17 7.57
CA ILE A 87 -15.91 2.82 6.29
C ILE A 87 -14.48 3.35 6.33
N GLU A 88 -14.11 4.09 7.38
CA GLU A 88 -12.77 4.64 7.56
C GLU A 88 -11.71 3.53 7.63
N TYR A 89 -11.98 2.46 8.38
CA TYR A 89 -11.10 1.29 8.43
C TYR A 89 -10.88 0.68 7.05
N GLY A 90 -11.97 0.51 6.28
CA GLY A 90 -11.88 0.02 4.92
C GLY A 90 -11.06 0.91 4.00
N MET A 91 -11.29 2.23 4.03
CA MET A 91 -10.51 3.19 3.26
C MET A 91 -9.01 3.16 3.63
N ASN A 92 -8.69 2.97 4.91
CA ASN A 92 -7.32 2.81 5.36
C ASN A 92 -6.67 1.50 4.88
N LEU A 93 -7.42 0.39 4.81
CA LEU A 93 -6.94 -0.87 4.24
C LEU A 93 -6.63 -0.73 2.74
N ASP A 94 -7.55 -0.12 1.98
CA ASP A 94 -7.37 0.14 0.55
C ASP A 94 -6.16 1.04 0.28
N ALA A 95 -6.03 2.14 1.02
CA ALA A 95 -4.87 3.02 0.94
C ALA A 95 -3.57 2.27 1.29
N SER A 96 -3.60 1.40 2.29
CA SER A 96 -2.43 0.61 2.70
C SER A 96 -2.03 -0.42 1.62
N LEU A 97 -3.00 -1.08 0.99
CA LEU A 97 -2.76 -1.99 -0.13
C LEU A 97 -2.18 -1.23 -1.32
N ALA A 98 -2.74 -0.06 -1.64
CA ALA A 98 -2.22 0.81 -2.69
C ALA A 98 -0.75 1.18 -2.40
N CYS A 99 -0.42 1.63 -1.19
CA CYS A 99 0.96 1.94 -0.79
C CYS A 99 1.92 0.74 -0.94
N VAL A 100 1.47 -0.50 -0.68
CA VAL A 100 2.32 -1.69 -0.89
C VAL A 100 2.66 -1.85 -2.38
N ASN A 101 1.70 -1.58 -3.27
CA ASN A 101 1.89 -1.68 -4.72
C ASN A 101 2.79 -0.57 -5.29
N GLU A 102 2.93 0.57 -4.59
CA GLU A 102 3.82 1.68 -4.98
C GLU A 102 5.30 1.43 -4.69
N ARG A 103 5.68 0.30 -4.07
CA ARG A 103 7.08 0.03 -3.74
C ARG A 103 7.87 -0.23 -5.02
N VAL A 104 8.79 0.67 -5.33
CA VAL A 104 9.70 0.53 -6.45
C VAL A 104 10.81 -0.43 -6.06
N LYS A 105 11.32 -1.20 -7.01
CA LYS A 105 12.50 -2.05 -6.82
C LYS A 105 13.50 -1.80 -7.94
N LEU A 106 14.72 -1.42 -7.59
CA LEU A 106 15.83 -1.30 -8.52
C LEU A 106 16.12 -2.66 -9.17
N SER A 107 16.45 -2.62 -10.45
CA SER A 107 16.75 -3.82 -11.22
C SER A 107 17.98 -4.55 -10.65
N PRO A 108 18.02 -5.90 -10.62
CA PRO A 108 19.20 -6.60 -10.14
C PRO A 108 20.41 -6.36 -11.06
N CYS A 109 21.62 -6.27 -10.49
CA CYS A 109 22.87 -6.34 -11.26
C CYS A 109 23.21 -7.82 -11.50
N ARG A 110 22.88 -8.36 -12.68
CA ARG A 110 23.18 -9.77 -13.02
C ARG A 110 24.63 -9.97 -13.48
N ASP A 111 25.23 -8.91 -13.98
CA ASP A 111 26.56 -8.92 -14.61
C ASP A 111 27.69 -8.68 -13.60
N ILE A 112 27.35 -8.42 -12.34
CA ILE A 112 28.27 -8.20 -11.23
C ILE A 112 28.15 -9.39 -10.27
N SER A 113 29.29 -9.96 -9.83
CA SER A 113 29.26 -11.07 -8.87
C SER A 113 28.68 -10.61 -7.53
N GLN A 114 27.95 -11.50 -6.87
CA GLN A 114 27.29 -11.18 -5.60
C GLN A 114 28.30 -10.89 -4.46
N GLU A 115 29.52 -11.40 -4.59
CA GLU A 115 30.62 -11.16 -3.66
C GLU A 115 31.09 -9.70 -3.71
N ILE A 116 31.26 -9.15 -4.92
CA ILE A 116 31.59 -7.74 -5.15
C ILE A 116 30.50 -6.84 -4.55
N LEU A 117 29.22 -7.18 -4.77
CA LEU A 117 28.10 -6.42 -4.21
C LEU A 117 28.04 -6.46 -2.68
N ARG A 118 28.63 -7.46 -2.03
CA ARG A 118 28.60 -7.61 -0.56
C ARG A 118 29.86 -7.13 0.14
N SER A 119 31.00 -7.03 -0.55
CA SER A 119 32.28 -6.66 0.03
C SER A 119 32.82 -5.35 -0.55
N SER A 120 33.07 -4.38 0.33
CA SER A 120 33.63 -3.09 -0.06
C SER A 120 35.06 -3.21 -0.59
N SER A 121 35.87 -4.16 -0.08
CA SER A 121 37.23 -4.39 -0.59
C SER A 121 37.21 -4.94 -2.02
N LEU A 122 36.36 -5.94 -2.28
CA LEU A 122 36.23 -6.53 -3.62
C LEU A 122 35.65 -5.53 -4.63
N ALA A 123 34.79 -4.61 -4.16
CA ALA A 123 34.28 -3.53 -5.00
C ALA A 123 35.39 -2.55 -5.43
N ILE A 124 36.31 -2.20 -4.52
CA ILE A 124 37.50 -1.39 -4.81
C ILE A 124 38.45 -2.14 -5.76
N GLU A 125 38.70 -3.43 -5.53
CA GLU A 125 39.53 -4.22 -6.45
C GLU A 125 38.91 -4.27 -7.86
N ALA A 126 37.59 -4.44 -7.94
CA ALA A 126 36.86 -4.47 -9.20
C ALA A 126 36.90 -3.13 -9.96
N SER A 127 37.08 -1.99 -9.28
CA SER A 127 37.20 -0.70 -9.97
C SER A 127 38.48 -0.54 -10.78
N HIS A 128 39.52 -1.33 -10.49
CA HIS A 128 40.76 -1.33 -11.27
C HIS A 128 40.73 -2.32 -12.45
N ASN A 129 39.66 -3.12 -12.59
CA ASN A 129 39.48 -4.05 -13.70
C ASN A 129 38.47 -3.47 -14.70
N LEU A 130 38.93 -3.16 -15.93
CA LEU A 130 38.09 -2.53 -16.96
C LEU A 130 36.79 -3.28 -17.26
N LYS A 131 36.82 -4.62 -17.29
CA LYS A 131 35.63 -5.43 -17.58
C LYS A 131 34.62 -5.36 -16.44
N GLN A 132 35.08 -5.45 -15.19
CA GLN A 132 34.21 -5.38 -14.02
C GLN A 132 33.69 -3.96 -13.80
N LEU A 133 34.55 -2.95 -13.96
CA LEU A 133 34.17 -1.54 -13.90
C LEU A 133 33.09 -1.21 -14.95
N GLY A 134 33.22 -1.69 -16.19
CA GLY A 134 32.20 -1.51 -17.22
C GLY A 134 30.82 -2.08 -16.81
N ALA A 135 30.79 -3.27 -16.20
CA ALA A 135 29.56 -3.87 -15.68
C ALA A 135 28.97 -3.08 -14.49
N ILE A 136 29.82 -2.52 -13.63
CA ILE A 136 29.44 -1.64 -12.51
C ILE A 136 28.81 -0.35 -13.04
N GLU A 137 29.45 0.30 -14.03
CA GLU A 137 28.95 1.52 -14.67
C GLU A 137 27.62 1.27 -15.39
N GLU A 138 27.48 0.16 -16.11
CA GLU A 138 26.23 -0.20 -16.76
C GLU A 138 25.10 -0.42 -15.75
N CYS A 139 25.37 -1.11 -14.63
CA CYS A 139 24.35 -1.30 -13.60
C CYS A 139 23.93 0.03 -12.95
N ALA A 140 24.90 0.90 -12.63
CA ALA A 140 24.60 2.22 -12.08
C ALA A 140 23.79 3.07 -13.06
N CYS A 141 24.15 3.08 -14.35
CA CYS A 141 23.39 3.74 -15.40
C CYS A 141 21.95 3.24 -15.48
N ARG A 142 21.72 1.92 -15.37
CA ARG A 142 20.37 1.34 -15.36
C ARG A 142 19.57 1.84 -14.15
N TRP A 143 20.15 1.81 -12.95
CA TRP A 143 19.49 2.33 -11.75
C TRP A 143 19.17 3.81 -11.86
N MET A 144 20.11 4.62 -12.34
CA MET A 144 19.89 6.05 -12.54
C MET A 144 18.74 6.32 -13.50
N ARG A 145 18.66 5.60 -14.63
CA ARG A 145 17.52 5.71 -15.55
C ARG A 145 16.20 5.36 -14.87
N GLN A 146 16.16 4.29 -14.07
CA GLN A 146 14.95 3.95 -13.30
C GLN A 146 14.58 5.10 -12.36
N ILE A 147 15.52 5.59 -11.54
CA ILE A 147 15.29 6.70 -10.60
C ILE A 147 14.82 7.96 -11.33
N SER A 148 15.41 8.30 -12.49
CA SER A 148 14.98 9.45 -13.28
C SER A 148 13.53 9.33 -13.76
N LEU A 149 13.07 8.13 -14.17
CA LEU A 149 11.67 7.91 -14.56
C LEU A 149 10.72 8.10 -13.37
N GLU A 150 11.10 7.59 -12.20
CA GLU A 150 10.34 7.78 -10.95
C GLU A 150 10.19 9.26 -10.59
N ILE A 151 11.26 10.04 -10.76
CA ILE A 151 11.25 11.48 -10.53
C ILE A 151 10.43 12.22 -11.61
N GLN A 152 10.53 11.80 -12.87
CA GLN A 152 9.80 12.46 -13.95
C GLN A 152 8.28 12.38 -13.75
N GLU A 153 7.76 11.25 -13.26
CA GLU A 153 6.35 11.12 -12.91
C GLU A 153 5.91 12.16 -11.87
N VAL A 154 6.81 12.51 -10.95
CA VAL A 154 6.56 13.53 -9.93
C VAL A 154 6.47 14.94 -10.50
N ASP A 155 7.30 15.23 -11.51
CA ASP A 155 7.35 16.55 -12.15
C ASP A 155 6.19 16.75 -13.15
N MET A 156 5.46 15.68 -13.50
CA MET A 156 4.29 15.77 -14.38
C MET A 156 3.12 16.47 -13.68
N VAL A 157 2.45 17.36 -14.42
CA VAL A 157 1.23 18.02 -13.96
C VAL A 157 0.14 16.97 -13.73
N ARG A 158 -0.38 16.92 -12.51
CA ARG A 158 -1.50 16.06 -12.14
C ARG A 158 -2.82 16.70 -12.57
N GLU A 159 -3.64 15.95 -13.28
CA GLU A 159 -5.04 16.32 -13.53
C GLU A 159 -5.89 16.06 -12.28
N GLU A 160 -6.56 17.08 -11.78
CA GLU A 160 -7.48 16.96 -10.65
C GLU A 160 -8.87 16.54 -11.15
N SER A 161 -9.37 15.41 -10.63
CA SER A 161 -10.75 15.01 -10.90
C SER A 161 -11.73 15.90 -10.11
N VAL A 162 -12.91 16.17 -10.68
CA VAL A 162 -14.00 16.92 -10.01
C VAL A 162 -14.45 16.24 -8.69
N ASN A 163 -14.15 14.95 -8.53
CA ASN A 163 -14.48 14.15 -7.34
C ASN A 163 -13.28 13.97 -6.38
N SER A 164 -12.20 14.74 -6.55
CA SER A 164 -11.02 14.69 -5.68
C SER A 164 -11.32 15.35 -4.34
N GLY A 165 -11.56 14.54 -3.29
CA GLY A 165 -11.79 15.03 -1.93
C GLY A 165 -10.57 14.85 -1.02
N PRO A 166 -10.59 15.42 0.22
CA PRO A 166 -9.55 15.26 1.23
C PRO A 166 -8.98 13.84 1.41
N HIS A 167 -9.81 12.80 1.32
CA HIS A 167 -9.36 11.41 1.42
C HIS A 167 -8.49 10.97 0.24
N THR A 168 -8.82 11.43 -0.97
CA THR A 168 -8.05 11.19 -2.19
C THR A 168 -6.66 11.83 -2.08
N GLU A 169 -6.57 13.06 -1.59
CA GLU A 169 -5.30 13.75 -1.38
C GLU A 169 -4.43 13.05 -0.33
N VAL A 170 -5.00 12.69 0.83
CA VAL A 170 -4.25 11.96 1.86
C VAL A 170 -3.71 10.63 1.32
N ARG A 171 -4.50 9.91 0.51
CA ARG A 171 -4.08 8.66 -0.12
C ARG A 171 -2.93 8.89 -1.10
N PHE A 172 -3.06 9.88 -1.99
CA PHE A 172 -2.04 10.23 -2.98
C PHE A 172 -0.69 10.52 -2.32
N TRP A 173 -0.66 11.39 -1.31
CA TRP A 173 0.59 11.73 -0.64
C TRP A 173 1.20 10.56 0.13
N LYS A 174 0.38 9.69 0.75
CA LYS A 174 0.86 8.45 1.39
C LYS A 174 1.50 7.47 0.39
N GLN A 175 0.89 7.32 -0.79
CA GLN A 175 1.43 6.51 -1.89
C GLN A 175 2.80 7.03 -2.31
N ARG A 176 2.91 8.34 -2.58
CA ARG A 176 4.18 9.00 -2.94
C ARG A 176 5.24 8.88 -1.83
N THR A 177 4.87 9.09 -0.57
CA THR A 177 5.78 8.86 0.57
C THR A 177 6.30 7.42 0.56
N THR A 178 5.44 6.43 0.35
CA THR A 178 5.83 5.02 0.36
C THR A 178 6.78 4.69 -0.78
N ARG A 179 6.48 5.19 -1.99
CA ARG A 179 7.28 5.05 -3.19
C ARG A 179 8.70 5.55 -2.99
N PHE A 180 8.85 6.83 -2.62
CA PHE A 180 10.17 7.44 -2.44
C PHE A 180 10.90 6.98 -1.17
N SER A 181 10.17 6.57 -0.12
CA SER A 181 10.78 5.88 1.03
C SER A 181 11.41 4.54 0.63
N SER A 182 10.74 3.79 -0.26
CA SER A 182 11.26 2.51 -0.76
C SER A 182 12.52 2.69 -1.63
N LEU A 183 12.57 3.75 -2.44
CA LEU A 183 13.77 4.15 -3.19
C LEU A 183 14.91 4.55 -2.25
N LEU A 184 14.65 5.45 -1.30
CA LEU A 184 15.67 5.92 -0.35
C LEU A 184 16.31 4.75 0.42
N LYS A 185 15.50 3.76 0.85
CA LYS A 185 16.02 2.55 1.51
C LYS A 185 16.94 1.74 0.61
N GLN A 186 16.63 1.63 -0.68
CA GLN A 186 17.46 0.92 -1.65
C GLN A 186 18.75 1.67 -1.97
N LEU A 187 18.71 3.00 -2.07
CA LEU A 187 19.91 3.82 -2.24
C LEU A 187 20.88 3.67 -1.05
N GLN A 188 20.34 3.35 0.13
CA GLN A 188 21.13 3.04 1.32
C GLN A 188 21.57 1.56 1.44
N ALA A 189 21.14 0.69 0.52
CA ALA A 189 21.48 -0.72 0.55
C ALA A 189 22.99 -0.94 0.33
N LYS A 190 23.54 -1.98 0.98
CA LYS A 190 24.98 -2.28 0.92
C LYS A 190 25.49 -2.48 -0.51
N GLU A 191 24.70 -3.16 -1.34
CA GLU A 191 25.01 -3.40 -2.76
C GLU A 191 25.17 -2.10 -3.56
N VAL A 192 24.25 -1.15 -3.35
CA VAL A 192 24.30 0.17 -4.01
C VAL A 192 25.49 0.97 -3.50
N LYS A 193 25.74 0.96 -2.18
CA LYS A 193 26.90 1.63 -1.58
C LYS A 193 28.23 1.10 -2.12
N ASN A 194 28.35 -0.21 -2.31
CA ASN A 194 29.56 -0.82 -2.85
C ASN A 194 29.77 -0.49 -4.33
N VAL A 195 28.70 -0.47 -5.15
CA VAL A 195 28.76 0.02 -6.54
C VAL A 195 29.25 1.46 -6.57
N LEU A 196 28.70 2.34 -5.72
CA LEU A 196 29.12 3.74 -5.65
C LEU A 196 30.56 3.91 -5.18
N LEU A 197 31.01 3.06 -4.25
CA LEU A 197 32.39 3.07 -3.78
C LEU A 197 33.36 2.75 -4.94
N ALA A 198 33.08 1.70 -5.71
CA ALA A 198 33.87 1.33 -6.88
C ALA A 198 33.90 2.45 -7.93
N LEU A 199 32.76 3.09 -8.19
CA LEU A 199 32.69 4.22 -9.13
C LEU A 199 33.49 5.45 -8.66
N LYS A 200 33.51 5.72 -7.35
CA LYS A 200 34.30 6.80 -6.76
C LYS A 200 35.80 6.52 -6.87
N GLU A 201 36.21 5.29 -6.58
CA GLU A 201 37.60 4.84 -6.71
C GLU A 201 38.09 4.93 -8.16
N ALA A 202 37.25 4.54 -9.13
CA ALA A 202 37.54 4.69 -10.56
C ALA A 202 37.46 6.15 -11.07
N HIS A 203 37.17 7.12 -10.21
CA HIS A 203 36.91 8.52 -10.58
C HIS A 203 35.86 8.68 -11.71
N SER A 204 34.83 7.82 -11.71
CA SER A 204 33.79 7.84 -12.73
C SER A 204 32.95 9.12 -12.66
N LYS A 205 32.71 9.73 -13.83
CA LYS A 205 31.89 10.94 -13.99
C LYS A 205 30.43 10.73 -13.55
N THR A 206 29.98 9.47 -13.51
CA THR A 206 28.63 9.04 -13.11
C THR A 206 28.27 9.42 -11.68
N THR A 207 29.27 9.56 -10.81
CA THR A 207 29.07 9.86 -9.37
C THR A 207 28.41 11.21 -9.11
N ALA A 208 28.66 12.22 -9.95
CA ALA A 208 28.04 13.54 -9.83
C ALA A 208 26.53 13.48 -10.10
N THR A 209 26.14 12.90 -11.24
CA THR A 209 24.72 12.73 -11.61
C THR A 209 23.99 11.81 -10.62
N TRP A 210 24.65 10.78 -10.09
CA TRP A 210 24.06 9.95 -9.04
C TRP A 210 23.72 10.78 -7.79
N THR A 211 24.64 11.63 -7.34
CA THR A 211 24.46 12.48 -6.16
C THR A 211 23.28 13.45 -6.36
N GLU A 212 23.13 14.01 -7.55
CA GLU A 212 21.98 14.84 -7.90
C GLU A 212 20.66 14.05 -7.78
N LEU A 213 20.58 12.85 -8.34
CA LEU A 213 19.39 12.00 -8.26
C LEU A 213 19.05 11.59 -6.82
N ASP A 214 20.05 11.23 -6.01
CA ASP A 214 19.88 10.88 -4.59
C ASP A 214 19.31 12.07 -3.80
N ASN A 215 19.85 13.27 -4.01
CA ASN A 215 19.34 14.50 -3.38
C ASN A 215 17.90 14.81 -3.81
N ARG A 216 17.56 14.64 -5.10
CA ARG A 216 16.20 14.83 -5.60
C ARG A 216 15.22 13.83 -4.98
N VAL A 217 15.59 12.55 -4.89
CA VAL A 217 14.79 11.51 -4.22
C VAL A 217 14.52 11.87 -2.75
N ALA A 218 15.56 12.31 -2.03
CA ALA A 218 15.43 12.73 -0.64
C ALA A 218 14.50 13.95 -0.48
N ALA A 219 14.63 14.96 -1.34
CA ALA A 219 13.78 16.14 -1.32
C ALA A 219 12.30 15.79 -1.57
N ILE A 220 12.01 14.99 -2.59
CA ILE A 220 10.64 14.53 -2.90
C ILE A 220 10.05 13.72 -1.75
N TYR A 221 10.86 12.86 -1.13
CA TYR A 221 10.42 12.09 0.04
C TYR A 221 10.03 13.00 1.21
N ILE A 222 10.86 14.00 1.53
CA ILE A 222 10.61 14.94 2.63
C ILE A 222 9.33 15.74 2.36
N GLU A 223 9.19 16.28 1.15
CA GLU A 223 7.99 17.00 0.71
C GLU A 223 6.73 16.13 0.88
N ALA A 224 6.76 14.91 0.35
CA ALA A 224 5.61 14.01 0.41
C ALA A 224 5.26 13.64 1.86
N GLN A 225 6.26 13.40 2.70
CA GLN A 225 6.07 13.10 4.11
C GLN A 225 5.42 14.27 4.86
N GLN A 226 5.88 15.49 4.61
CA GLN A 226 5.33 16.70 5.20
C GLN A 226 3.88 16.92 4.75
N ASN A 227 3.60 16.84 3.45
CA ASN A 227 2.25 17.00 2.91
C ASN A 227 1.29 15.95 3.46
N ALA A 228 1.70 14.69 3.54
CA ALA A 228 0.89 13.64 4.15
C ALA A 228 0.56 13.95 5.62
N LYS A 229 1.50 14.50 6.39
CA LYS A 229 1.29 14.90 7.79
C LYS A 229 0.30 16.07 7.90
N TYR A 230 0.45 17.10 7.10
CA TYR A 230 -0.46 18.27 7.10
C TYR A 230 -1.88 17.89 6.68
N LEU A 231 -2.01 17.13 5.59
CA LEU A 231 -3.31 16.67 5.11
C LEU A 231 -4.01 15.72 6.08
N GLN A 232 -3.28 14.90 6.83
CA GLN A 232 -3.89 14.08 7.87
C GLN A 232 -4.54 14.93 8.98
N ILE A 233 -3.96 16.09 9.31
CA ILE A 233 -4.54 17.04 10.27
C ILE A 233 -5.81 17.66 9.67
N LEU A 234 -5.74 18.14 8.43
CA LEU A 234 -6.88 18.75 7.74
C LEU A 234 -8.04 17.78 7.53
N ALA A 235 -7.76 16.54 7.11
CA ALA A 235 -8.78 15.53 6.88
C ALA A 235 -9.59 15.22 8.14
N ARG A 236 -8.96 15.25 9.33
CA ARG A 236 -9.67 15.11 10.61
C ARG A 236 -10.64 16.26 10.85
N GLN A 237 -10.25 17.48 10.51
CA GLN A 237 -11.12 18.67 10.63
C GLN A 237 -12.25 18.68 9.59
N CYS A 238 -12.03 18.08 8.41
CA CYS A 238 -13.04 17.96 7.37
C CYS A 238 -14.03 16.80 7.60
N ARG A 239 -13.80 15.92 8.58
CA ARG A 239 -14.66 14.77 8.87
C ARG A 239 -16.15 15.14 9.00
N PRO A 240 -16.55 16.21 9.71
CA PRO A 240 -17.94 16.64 9.79
C PRO A 240 -18.60 16.88 8.42
N LEU A 241 -17.85 17.41 7.44
CA LEU A 241 -18.37 17.72 6.10
C LEU A 241 -18.81 16.46 5.34
N TYR A 242 -18.29 15.29 5.71
CA TYR A 242 -18.69 14.01 5.14
C TYR A 242 -19.84 13.34 5.90
N GLU A 243 -20.08 13.74 7.14
CA GLU A 243 -21.06 13.11 8.05
C GLU A 243 -22.39 13.86 8.13
N TYR A 244 -22.36 15.17 7.87
CA TYR A 244 -23.54 16.02 7.89
C TYR A 244 -24.01 16.32 6.46
N ARG A 245 -25.24 15.91 6.15
CA ARG A 245 -25.94 16.38 4.96
C ARG A 245 -26.22 17.87 5.18
N ILE A 246 -25.73 18.73 4.29
CA ILE A 246 -26.26 20.09 4.20
C ILE A 246 -27.74 19.90 3.87
N VAL A 247 -28.63 20.28 4.80
CA VAL A 247 -30.04 20.43 4.48
C VAL A 247 -30.07 21.51 3.43
N SER A 248 -30.36 21.13 2.18
CA SER A 248 -30.57 22.10 1.11
C SER A 248 -31.69 23.01 1.58
N VAL A 249 -31.36 24.23 2.00
CA VAL A 249 -32.35 25.26 2.28
C VAL A 249 -33.04 25.48 0.94
N ASN A 250 -34.32 25.12 0.88
CA ASN A 250 -35.12 25.35 -0.31
C ASN A 250 -35.30 26.87 -0.41
N LEU A 251 -34.45 27.53 -1.22
CA LEU A 251 -34.48 28.99 -1.40
C LEU A 251 -35.83 29.49 -1.97
N ASN A 252 -36.71 28.58 -2.40
CA ASN A 252 -38.06 28.87 -2.85
C ASN A 252 -39.09 29.07 -1.72
N SER A 253 -38.71 28.92 -0.44
CA SER A 253 -39.63 29.15 0.69
C SER A 253 -39.46 30.52 1.36
N ILE A 254 -38.61 31.40 0.82
CA ILE A 254 -38.52 32.79 1.28
C ILE A 254 -39.37 33.64 0.33
N HIS A 255 -40.69 33.62 0.58
CA HIS A 255 -41.57 34.65 0.02
C HIS A 255 -41.42 35.91 0.88
N TYR A 256 -40.91 36.98 0.26
CA TYR A 256 -41.07 38.35 0.76
C TYR A 256 -42.50 38.83 0.59
#